data_AF-A0A2V5P1J5-F1
#
_entry.id   AF-A0A2V5P1J5-F1
#
_cell.length_a   1.000
_cell.length_b   1.000
_cell.length_c   1.000
_cell.angle_alpha   90.00
_cell.angle_beta   90.00
_cell.angle_gamma   90.00
#
_symmetry.space_group_name_H-M   'P 1'
#
loop_
_entity.id
_entity.type
_entity.pdbx_description
1 polymer ?
#
loop_
_entity_poly.entity_id
_entity_poly.type
_entity_poly.pdbx_seq_one_letter_code
_entity_poly.pdbx_strand_id
1 'polypeptide(L)'
;MKRDALRIAMLLCLTGLAPAGCNHTSSTTSATLPQRGYLWQRDWTPAVLASLTEANKRMDGVIVLGAEIIWNGSKSNVVSSSINWQSLKERRMPSVALRVASHPKPDGTSIPVILSAAKSLCDQVSAHGLRLTEFQLDYDCPQKDLSSYRAWLPQVREVVRPIPFTITSLPAWLDEPEFDGLIQEVDGYVLQVHSVPTSSVAANATLCDTQLARQWIVQPVWPPDTRVLELETDADAVAELVAELRKNRPGNLRELLWYRLPVPTDARNWRWPTMAAVMAGRKPKHQLSVQQEGANPIDLSIVNAGEADEQMRLNITAKWSETGLEASDALFGWSVRSEDGLAVFNSVAQNGFRFPPGAARKIGWLRFDQPPNLQIEFSNQSEPLR
;
A
#
# COMPACT_ATOMS: atom_id res chain seq x y z
N MET A 1 17.65 7.58 18.24
CA MET A 1 17.34 6.82 17.01
C MET A 1 16.03 6.07 17.20
N LYS A 2 14.94 6.60 16.66
CA LYS A 2 13.74 5.89 16.20
C LYS A 2 12.95 6.95 15.41
N ARG A 3 12.84 6.74 14.10
CA ARG A 3 12.10 7.59 13.17
C ARG A 3 10.66 7.08 13.20
N ASP A 4 9.74 7.89 13.69
CA ASP A 4 8.32 7.62 13.63
C ASP A 4 7.85 7.85 12.19
N ALA A 5 7.62 6.76 11.48
CA ALA A 5 7.00 6.78 10.15
C ALA A 5 5.49 6.70 10.33
N LEU A 6 4.80 7.70 9.77
CA LEU A 6 3.36 7.71 9.57
C LEU A 6 2.90 6.35 8.99
N ARG A 7 1.93 5.71 9.66
CA ARG A 7 1.43 4.38 9.33
C ARG A 7 0.44 4.49 8.17
N ILE A 8 0.89 4.19 6.96
CA ILE A 8 0.05 4.20 5.75
C ILE A 8 0.16 2.84 5.04
N ALA A 9 -0.99 2.17 4.87
CA ALA A 9 -1.18 0.99 4.02
C ALA A 9 -1.44 1.41 2.56
N MET A 10 -1.28 0.48 1.61
CA MET A 10 -1.26 0.67 0.15
C MET A 10 -2.28 1.68 -0.42
N LEU A 11 -1.84 2.56 -1.31
CA LEU A 11 -2.58 3.74 -1.79
C LEU A 11 -2.92 3.62 -3.29
N LEU A 12 -4.13 4.02 -3.67
CA LEU A 12 -4.46 4.35 -5.06
C LEU A 12 -4.19 5.84 -5.29
N CYS A 13 -3.52 6.20 -6.38
CA CYS A 13 -3.39 7.58 -6.83
C CYS A 13 -3.92 7.70 -8.28
N LEU A 14 -4.64 8.78 -8.55
CA LEU A 14 -5.23 9.08 -9.86
C LEU A 14 -4.37 10.15 -10.55
N THR A 15 -4.08 10.01 -11.84
CA THR A 15 -3.29 11.03 -12.56
C THR A 15 -4.17 11.92 -13.43
N GLY A 16 -3.95 13.23 -13.37
CA GLY A 16 -4.66 14.27 -14.13
C GLY A 16 -3.71 15.12 -14.99
N LEU A 17 -4.26 15.78 -16.03
CA LEU A 17 -3.54 16.80 -16.80
C LEU A 17 -3.75 18.20 -16.23
N ALA A 18 -2.71 19.02 -16.38
CA ALA A 18 -2.86 20.46 -16.36
C ALA A 18 -3.54 20.95 -17.66
N PRO A 19 -4.47 21.91 -17.60
CA PRO A 19 -4.99 22.55 -18.80
C PRO A 19 -3.89 23.40 -19.44
N ALA A 20 -3.28 22.91 -20.52
CA ALA A 20 -2.43 23.70 -21.40
C ALA A 20 -3.30 24.38 -22.47
N GLY A 21 -3.08 25.69 -22.68
CA GLY A 21 -3.72 26.46 -23.74
C GLY A 21 -3.57 25.78 -25.11
N CYS A 22 -4.70 25.70 -25.82
CA CYS A 22 -4.93 25.19 -27.17
C CYS A 22 -3.71 24.68 -27.95
N ASN A 23 -3.45 23.38 -27.84
CA ASN A 23 -3.09 22.53 -28.98
C ASN A 23 -3.60 21.11 -28.70
N HIS A 24 -4.87 20.88 -29.03
CA HIS A 24 -5.51 19.57 -28.96
C HIS A 24 -4.87 18.63 -29.99
N THR A 25 -3.79 17.95 -29.63
CA THR A 25 -3.62 16.57 -30.10
C THR A 25 -4.56 15.72 -29.29
N SER A 26 -5.70 15.37 -29.89
CA SER A 26 -6.64 14.36 -29.40
C SER A 26 -5.87 13.05 -29.19
N SER A 27 -5.30 12.86 -28.00
CA SER A 27 -4.72 11.59 -27.61
C SER A 27 -5.85 10.58 -27.62
N THR A 28 -5.80 9.65 -28.57
CA THR A 28 -6.71 8.51 -28.66
C THR A 28 -6.78 7.88 -27.28
N THR A 29 -7.94 7.90 -26.62
CA THR A 29 -8.13 7.25 -25.33
C THR A 29 -7.77 5.78 -25.53
N SER A 30 -6.66 5.32 -24.97
CA SER A 30 -6.32 3.90 -24.94
C SER A 30 -7.53 3.13 -24.44
N ALA A 31 -7.90 2.04 -25.12
CA ALA A 31 -9.03 1.19 -24.73
C ALA A 31 -8.86 0.61 -23.31
N THR A 32 -7.63 0.59 -22.79
CA THR A 32 -7.31 0.24 -21.41
C THR A 32 -6.79 1.46 -20.65
N LEU A 33 -7.25 1.63 -19.41
CA LEU A 33 -6.72 2.59 -18.44
C LEU A 33 -5.34 2.10 -17.97
N PRO A 34 -4.22 2.78 -18.32
CA PRO A 34 -2.90 2.33 -17.92
C PRO A 34 -2.75 2.30 -16.40
N GLN A 35 -1.95 1.37 -15.90
CA GLN A 35 -1.71 1.17 -14.48
C GLN A 35 -0.22 0.99 -14.20
N ARG A 36 0.35 1.93 -13.45
CA ARG A 36 1.77 1.92 -13.04
C ARG A 36 1.90 1.72 -11.54
N GLY A 37 3.08 1.30 -11.11
CA GLY A 37 3.40 1.16 -9.68
C GLY A 37 4.44 2.18 -9.21
N TYR A 38 4.27 2.73 -8.02
CA TYR A 38 5.31 3.51 -7.34
C TYR A 38 6.09 2.60 -6.39
N LEU A 39 7.35 2.34 -6.71
CA LEU A 39 8.30 1.63 -5.86
C LEU A 39 8.93 2.61 -4.87
N TRP A 40 8.31 2.74 -3.71
CA TRP A 40 8.80 3.55 -2.60
C TRP A 40 9.80 2.75 -1.73
N GLN A 41 11.00 2.52 -2.26
CA GLN A 41 12.10 1.82 -1.58
C GLN A 41 13.43 2.53 -1.80
N ARG A 42 14.16 2.80 -0.71
CA ARG A 42 15.51 3.38 -0.78
C ARG A 42 16.57 2.32 -1.04
N ASP A 43 16.40 1.15 -0.44
CA ASP A 43 17.37 0.05 -0.51
C ASP A 43 16.91 -1.02 -1.51
N TRP A 44 17.66 -1.21 -2.59
CA TRP A 44 17.32 -2.17 -3.64
C TRP A 44 17.85 -3.57 -3.30
N THR A 45 17.11 -4.25 -2.43
CA THR A 45 17.36 -5.64 -2.04
C THR A 45 16.91 -6.64 -3.10
N PRO A 46 17.28 -7.93 -3.02
CA PRO A 46 16.75 -8.97 -3.89
C PRO A 46 15.21 -9.04 -3.90
N ALA A 47 14.55 -8.76 -2.76
CA ALA A 47 13.09 -8.71 -2.67
C ALA A 47 12.50 -7.56 -3.51
N VAL A 48 13.17 -6.40 -3.55
CA VAL A 48 12.78 -5.27 -4.39
C VAL A 48 12.94 -5.61 -5.88
N LEU A 49 14.04 -6.26 -6.27
CA LEU A 49 14.24 -6.72 -7.65
C LEU A 49 13.20 -7.76 -8.09
N ALA A 50 12.82 -8.69 -7.21
CA ALA A 50 11.74 -9.65 -7.47
C ALA A 50 10.39 -8.93 -7.68
N SER A 51 10.11 -7.90 -6.87
CA SER A 51 8.91 -7.08 -6.99
C SER A 51 8.85 -6.33 -8.32
N LEU A 52 9.98 -5.75 -8.72
CA LEU A 52 10.15 -5.12 -10.01
C LEU A 52 9.94 -6.11 -11.16
N THR A 53 10.43 -7.35 -11.03
CA THR A 53 10.23 -8.40 -12.04
C THR A 53 8.74 -8.75 -12.20
N GLU A 54 8.00 -8.88 -11.10
CA GLU A 54 6.54 -9.10 -11.15
C GLU A 54 5.79 -7.90 -11.74
N ALA A 55 6.16 -6.67 -11.38
CA ALA A 55 5.57 -5.48 -11.96
C ALA A 55 5.71 -5.45 -13.50
N ASN A 56 6.86 -5.89 -14.04
CA ASN A 56 7.09 -5.92 -15.48
C ASN A 56 6.12 -6.86 -16.23
N LYS A 57 5.56 -7.86 -15.54
CA LYS A 57 4.59 -8.80 -16.12
C LYS A 57 3.16 -8.27 -16.10
N ARG A 58 2.86 -7.27 -15.25
CA ARG A 58 1.48 -6.92 -14.85
C ARG A 58 1.13 -5.45 -14.99
N MET A 59 2.11 -4.55 -14.98
CA MET A 59 1.94 -3.09 -14.98
C MET A 59 2.55 -2.46 -16.24
N ASP A 60 2.05 -1.30 -16.62
CA ASP A 60 2.50 -0.56 -17.81
C ASP A 60 3.83 0.16 -17.58
N GLY A 61 4.21 0.37 -16.32
CA GLY A 61 5.44 1.06 -15.93
C GLY A 61 5.61 1.16 -14.42
N VAL A 62 6.75 1.72 -14.01
CA VAL A 62 7.05 1.97 -12.60
C VAL A 62 7.69 3.34 -12.42
N ILE A 63 7.25 4.05 -11.39
CA ILE A 63 7.96 5.20 -10.83
C ILE A 63 8.80 4.66 -9.67
N VAL A 64 10.09 4.99 -9.61
CA VAL A 64 10.95 4.59 -8.48
C VAL A 64 11.34 5.80 -7.65
N LEU A 65 11.44 5.62 -6.33
CA LEU A 65 12.00 6.66 -5.46
C LEU A 65 13.48 6.86 -5.82
N GLY A 66 13.82 8.02 -6.39
CA GLY A 66 15.18 8.41 -6.75
C GLY A 66 15.98 8.91 -5.56
N ALA A 67 15.41 9.89 -4.87
CA ALA A 67 15.98 10.44 -3.66
C ALA A 67 14.88 11.00 -2.76
N GLU A 68 15.21 11.19 -1.49
CA GLU A 68 14.36 11.83 -0.51
C GLU A 68 15.14 12.89 0.24
N ILE A 69 14.60 14.10 0.28
CA ILE A 69 15.15 15.21 1.03
C ILE A 69 14.37 15.32 2.34
N ILE A 70 15.09 15.28 3.46
CA ILE A 70 14.51 15.32 4.81
C ILE A 70 14.99 16.60 5.48
N TRP A 71 14.05 17.37 6.04
CA TRP A 71 14.38 18.58 6.81
C TRP A 71 14.23 18.35 8.31
N ASN A 72 15.22 18.86 9.06
CA ASN A 72 15.21 18.98 10.50
C ASN A 72 15.43 20.46 10.85
N GLY A 73 14.34 21.24 10.89
CA GLY A 73 14.42 22.69 10.95
C GLY A 73 15.04 23.25 9.66
N SER A 74 16.09 24.06 9.80
CA SER A 74 16.81 24.64 8.65
C SER A 74 17.83 23.70 7.99
N LYS A 75 18.11 22.53 8.59
CA LYS A 75 19.07 21.57 8.03
C LYS A 75 18.36 20.57 7.13
N SER A 76 18.86 20.43 5.90
CA SER A 76 18.42 19.41 4.95
C SER A 76 19.39 18.23 4.92
N ASN A 77 18.86 17.05 4.61
CA ASN A 77 19.64 15.86 4.34
C ASN A 77 19.05 15.13 3.13
N VAL A 78 19.83 14.99 2.07
CA VAL A 78 19.43 14.27 0.85
C VAL A 78 19.85 12.82 0.99
N VAL A 79 18.88 11.90 0.87
CA VAL A 79 19.09 10.46 0.92
C VAL A 79 18.80 9.90 -0.47
N SER A 80 19.84 9.49 -1.19
CA SER A 80 19.67 8.84 -2.50
C SER A 80 19.32 7.37 -2.34
N SER A 81 18.46 6.85 -3.21
CA SER A 81 18.17 5.43 -3.29
C SER A 81 19.29 4.68 -4.00
N SER A 82 19.55 3.44 -3.58
CA SER A 82 20.55 2.55 -4.19
C SER A 82 20.02 1.89 -5.47
N ILE A 83 19.54 2.69 -6.42
CA ILE A 83 18.86 2.21 -7.64
C ILE A 83 19.74 1.24 -8.43
N ASN A 84 19.20 0.06 -8.76
CA ASN A 84 19.77 -0.79 -9.78
C ASN A 84 19.35 -0.28 -11.17
N TRP A 85 20.15 0.64 -11.72
CA TRP A 85 19.85 1.31 -12.99
C TRP A 85 19.71 0.35 -14.17
N GLN A 86 20.45 -0.78 -14.16
CA GLN A 86 20.33 -1.80 -15.21
C GLN A 86 18.91 -2.40 -15.25
N SER A 87 18.35 -2.70 -14.08
CA SER A 87 16.98 -3.24 -13.97
C SER A 87 15.89 -2.25 -14.41
N LEU A 88 16.21 -0.95 -14.54
CA LEU A 88 15.30 0.06 -15.08
C LEU A 88 15.40 0.23 -16.61
N LYS A 89 16.57 -0.04 -17.22
CA LYS A 89 16.75 0.06 -18.67
C LYS A 89 15.85 -0.89 -19.44
N GLU A 90 15.60 -2.05 -18.85
CA GLU A 90 14.84 -3.15 -19.46
C GLU A 90 13.32 -2.94 -19.38
N ARG A 91 12.86 -1.75 -18.93
CA ARG A 91 11.46 -1.50 -18.59
C ARG A 91 10.73 -0.58 -19.54
N ARG A 92 9.41 -0.79 -19.57
CA ARG A 92 8.45 0.15 -20.12
C ARG A 92 8.28 1.32 -19.15
N MET A 93 8.28 2.53 -19.68
CA MET A 93 8.06 3.78 -18.94
C MET A 93 8.88 3.91 -17.63
N PRO A 94 10.22 3.94 -17.69
CA PRO A 94 11.04 4.18 -16.52
C PRO A 94 10.87 5.63 -16.04
N SER A 95 10.46 5.79 -14.78
CA SER A 95 10.21 7.10 -14.18
C SER A 95 10.85 7.18 -12.79
N VAL A 96 11.21 8.39 -12.34
CA VAL A 96 11.78 8.61 -11.01
C VAL A 96 11.00 9.66 -10.24
N ALA A 97 10.95 9.50 -8.92
CA ALA A 97 10.39 10.47 -8.00
C ALA A 97 11.47 11.07 -7.09
N LEU A 98 11.43 12.39 -6.90
CA LEU A 98 12.15 13.09 -5.84
C LEU A 98 11.16 13.42 -4.73
N ARG A 99 11.36 12.85 -3.53
CA ARG A 99 10.50 13.11 -2.37
C ARG A 99 11.03 14.27 -1.54
N VAL A 100 10.16 15.19 -1.17
CA VAL A 100 10.43 16.31 -0.26
C VAL A 100 9.67 16.04 1.04
N ALA A 101 10.35 15.53 2.06
CA ALA A 101 9.74 15.17 3.35
C ALA A 101 9.80 16.33 4.37
N SER A 102 8.93 16.30 5.38
CA SER A 102 9.02 17.14 6.59
C SER A 102 8.76 18.66 6.41
N HIS A 103 7.98 19.05 5.40
CA HIS A 103 7.45 20.41 5.19
C HIS A 103 8.45 21.55 5.50
N PRO A 104 9.53 21.69 4.71
CA PRO A 104 10.33 22.91 4.80
C PRO A 104 9.42 24.13 4.58
N LYS A 105 9.63 25.20 5.35
CA LYS A 105 8.99 26.48 5.00
C LYS A 105 9.47 26.87 3.61
N PRO A 106 8.57 27.16 2.66
CA PRO A 106 8.97 27.61 1.34
C PRO A 106 9.36 29.09 1.36
N ASP A 107 10.36 29.43 2.18
CA ASP A 107 10.93 30.76 2.35
C ASP A 107 12.08 31.06 1.37
N GLY A 108 12.17 30.29 0.28
CA GLY A 108 13.19 30.42 -0.75
C GLY A 108 14.55 29.78 -0.40
N THR A 109 14.81 29.37 0.85
CA THR A 109 16.09 28.74 1.21
C THR A 109 16.18 27.26 0.80
N SER A 110 15.03 26.62 0.58
CA SER A 110 14.95 25.19 0.28
C SER A 110 15.10 24.85 -1.20
N ILE A 111 14.78 25.79 -2.10
CA ILE A 111 14.82 25.53 -3.55
C ILE A 111 16.20 25.12 -4.06
N PRO A 112 17.35 25.69 -3.63
CA PRO A 112 18.66 25.26 -4.15
C PRO A 112 18.97 23.79 -3.84
N VAL A 113 18.53 23.28 -2.68
CA VAL A 113 18.70 21.87 -2.30
C VAL A 113 17.86 20.97 -3.21
N ILE A 114 16.62 21.37 -3.50
CA ILE A 114 15.71 20.65 -4.39
C ILE A 114 16.27 20.60 -5.82
N LEU A 115 16.74 21.75 -6.35
CA LEU A 115 17.34 21.82 -7.68
C LEU A 115 18.61 20.97 -7.78
N SER A 116 19.47 21.00 -6.76
CA SER A 116 20.68 20.18 -6.70
C SER A 116 20.36 18.67 -6.70
N ALA A 117 19.37 18.25 -5.90
CA ALA A 117 18.92 16.85 -5.86
C ALA A 117 18.29 16.41 -7.19
N ALA A 118 17.42 17.23 -7.79
CA ALA A 118 16.82 16.96 -9.08
C ALA A 118 17.87 16.83 -10.19
N LYS A 119 18.84 17.75 -10.22
CA LYS A 119 19.97 17.71 -11.17
C LYS A 119 20.79 16.44 -10.98
N SER A 120 21.14 16.10 -9.73
CA SER A 120 21.92 14.90 -9.43
C SER A 120 21.22 13.62 -9.93
N LEU A 121 19.90 13.53 -9.79
CA LEU A 121 19.13 12.41 -10.33
C LEU A 121 19.16 12.38 -11.86
N CYS A 122 18.98 13.52 -12.52
CA CYS A 122 19.04 13.62 -13.99
C CYS A 122 20.44 13.27 -14.53
N ASP A 123 21.50 13.70 -13.85
CA ASP A 123 22.89 13.37 -14.19
C ASP A 123 23.12 11.85 -14.05
N GLN A 124 22.63 11.22 -12.98
CA GLN A 124 22.74 9.76 -12.78
C GLN A 124 22.01 8.97 -13.87
N VAL A 125 20.79 9.37 -14.21
CA VAL A 125 20.00 8.80 -15.31
C VAL A 125 20.77 8.87 -16.63
N SER A 126 21.32 10.04 -16.93
CA SER A 126 22.09 10.31 -18.16
C SER A 126 23.38 9.51 -18.20
N ALA A 127 24.11 9.43 -17.08
CA ALA A 127 25.36 8.67 -16.96
C ALA A 127 25.13 7.16 -17.19
N HIS A 128 23.96 6.66 -16.84
CA HIS A 128 23.57 5.27 -17.12
C HIS A 128 22.94 5.11 -18.50
N GLY A 129 22.73 6.17 -19.29
CA GLY A 129 22.14 6.09 -20.64
C GLY A 129 20.65 5.75 -20.63
N LEU A 130 19.92 6.07 -19.55
CA LEU A 130 18.47 5.93 -19.49
C LEU A 130 17.79 7.19 -20.05
N ARG A 131 16.61 7.01 -20.62
CA ARG A 131 15.67 8.09 -20.94
C ARG A 131 14.42 7.89 -20.11
N LEU A 132 14.18 8.79 -19.16
CA LEU A 132 12.99 8.72 -18.33
C LEU A 132 11.76 9.17 -19.10
N THR A 133 10.63 8.55 -18.80
CA THR A 133 9.31 8.99 -19.27
C THR A 133 8.67 10.04 -18.38
N GLU A 134 9.17 10.20 -17.15
CA GLU A 134 8.65 11.18 -16.20
C GLU A 134 9.63 11.41 -15.05
N PHE A 135 9.68 12.65 -14.60
CA PHE A 135 10.23 13.07 -13.32
C PHE A 135 9.08 13.56 -12.44
N GLN A 136 8.86 12.91 -11.30
CA GLN A 136 7.81 13.29 -10.36
C GLN A 136 8.42 14.00 -9.14
N LEU A 137 7.89 15.16 -8.76
CA LEU A 137 8.16 15.78 -7.47
C LEU A 137 7.05 15.39 -6.47
N ASP A 138 7.43 14.57 -5.49
CA ASP A 138 6.55 14.05 -4.44
C ASP A 138 6.69 14.94 -3.21
N TYR A 139 5.83 15.97 -3.10
CA TYR A 139 5.85 16.93 -2.00
C TYR A 139 4.45 17.16 -1.43
N ASP A 140 4.26 16.76 -0.18
CA ASP A 140 3.03 17.02 0.58
C ASP A 140 3.01 18.50 1.04
N CYS A 141 2.78 19.44 0.14
CA CYS A 141 2.72 20.87 0.49
C CYS A 141 1.50 21.20 1.39
N PRO A 142 1.64 22.01 2.45
CA PRO A 142 0.48 22.54 3.17
C PRO A 142 -0.35 23.46 2.25
N GLN A 143 -1.68 23.43 2.37
CA GLN A 143 -2.60 24.24 1.53
C GLN A 143 -2.23 25.73 1.52
N LYS A 144 -1.97 26.31 2.69
CA LYS A 144 -1.57 27.72 2.84
C LYS A 144 -0.27 28.11 2.12
N ASP A 145 0.53 27.12 1.72
CA ASP A 145 1.87 27.31 1.17
C ASP A 145 1.90 27.02 -0.35
N LEU A 146 0.76 26.72 -0.99
CA LEU A 146 0.68 26.38 -2.41
C LEU A 146 1.20 27.48 -3.34
N SER A 147 0.99 28.76 -2.99
CA SER A 147 1.55 29.89 -3.75
C SER A 147 3.08 29.87 -3.77
N SER A 148 3.69 29.62 -2.60
CA SER A 148 5.14 29.51 -2.48
C SER A 148 5.68 28.25 -3.16
N TYR A 149 4.92 27.15 -3.13
CA TYR A 149 5.26 25.93 -3.86
C TYR A 149 5.25 26.16 -5.38
N ARG A 150 4.26 26.88 -5.91
CA ARG A 150 4.21 27.25 -7.32
C ARG A 150 5.48 27.95 -7.79
N ALA A 151 6.07 28.83 -6.98
CA ALA A 151 7.31 29.53 -7.31
C ALA A 151 8.54 28.61 -7.51
N TRP A 152 8.49 27.37 -7.01
CA TRP A 152 9.54 26.37 -7.20
C TRP A 152 9.44 25.67 -8.56
N LEU A 153 8.22 25.44 -9.05
CA LEU A 153 7.95 24.53 -10.17
C LEU A 153 8.64 24.95 -11.48
N PRO A 154 8.66 26.25 -11.89
CA PRO A 154 9.40 26.66 -13.08
C PRO A 154 10.90 26.38 -12.99
N GLN A 155 11.49 26.55 -11.79
CA GLN A 155 12.92 26.33 -11.59
C GLN A 155 13.27 24.84 -11.68
N VAL A 156 12.44 23.97 -11.08
CA VAL A 156 12.62 22.51 -11.20
C VAL A 156 12.43 22.06 -12.65
N ARG A 157 11.43 22.61 -13.35
CA ARG A 157 11.17 22.32 -14.76
C ARG A 157 12.39 22.57 -15.64
N GLU A 158 13.09 23.69 -15.47
CA GLU A 158 14.31 23.95 -16.24
C GLU A 158 15.41 22.91 -16.00
N VAL A 159 15.52 22.38 -14.77
CA VAL A 159 16.52 21.36 -14.43
C VAL A 159 16.20 19.99 -15.05
N VAL A 160 14.92 19.62 -15.12
CA VAL A 160 14.52 18.26 -15.53
C VAL A 160 14.19 18.13 -17.02
N ARG A 161 14.14 19.23 -17.77
CA ARG A 161 13.92 19.19 -19.23
C ARG A 161 14.95 18.30 -19.95
N PRO A 162 14.54 17.56 -20.99
CA PRO A 162 13.22 17.53 -21.61
C PRO A 162 12.24 16.50 -21.01
N ILE A 163 12.51 15.98 -19.81
CA ILE A 163 11.69 14.93 -19.19
C ILE A 163 10.33 15.52 -18.77
N PRO A 164 9.20 14.85 -19.05
CA PRO A 164 7.89 15.26 -18.55
C PRO A 164 7.92 15.41 -17.02
N PHE A 165 7.43 16.54 -16.53
CA PHE A 165 7.49 16.93 -15.13
C PHE A 165 6.10 16.86 -14.48
N THR A 166 5.97 16.05 -13.44
CA THR A 166 4.72 15.87 -12.69
C THR A 166 4.91 16.17 -11.21
N ILE A 167 3.81 16.45 -10.52
CA ILE A 167 3.78 16.63 -9.06
C ILE A 167 2.76 15.69 -8.43
N THR A 168 2.94 15.34 -7.17
CA THR A 168 1.82 14.83 -6.36
C THR A 168 0.90 15.97 -5.93
N SER A 169 -0.38 15.66 -5.74
CA SER A 169 -1.37 16.56 -5.19
C SER A 169 -2.33 15.84 -4.24
N LEU A 170 -2.87 16.60 -3.29
CA LEU A 170 -3.84 16.11 -2.32
C LEU A 170 -5.26 16.54 -2.72
N PRO A 171 -6.31 15.74 -2.43
CA PRO A 171 -7.70 16.13 -2.69
C PRO A 171 -8.08 17.50 -2.11
N ALA A 172 -7.55 17.84 -0.94
CA ALA A 172 -7.79 19.12 -0.29
C ALA A 172 -7.29 20.33 -1.10
N TRP A 173 -6.39 20.14 -2.07
CA TRP A 173 -5.89 21.24 -2.90
C TRP A 173 -6.84 21.58 -4.04
N LEU A 174 -7.73 20.67 -4.47
CA LEU A 174 -8.55 20.85 -5.67
C LEU A 174 -9.46 22.08 -5.60
N ASP A 175 -9.89 22.47 -4.40
CA ASP A 175 -10.77 23.61 -4.16
C ASP A 175 -10.00 24.90 -3.79
N GLU A 176 -8.66 24.85 -3.72
CA GLU A 176 -7.84 26.01 -3.40
C GLU A 176 -7.66 26.92 -4.64
N PRO A 177 -7.77 28.25 -4.50
CA PRO A 177 -7.66 29.17 -5.64
C PRO A 177 -6.27 29.14 -6.31
N GLU A 178 -5.23 28.71 -5.59
CA GLU A 178 -3.88 28.55 -6.13
C GLU A 178 -3.71 27.30 -7.02
N PHE A 179 -4.62 26.33 -6.95
CA PHE A 179 -4.42 25.01 -7.57
C PHE A 179 -4.33 25.07 -9.10
N ASP A 180 -5.21 25.82 -9.76
CA ASP A 180 -5.19 25.99 -11.22
C ASP A 180 -3.85 26.58 -11.68
N GLY A 181 -3.35 27.58 -10.95
CA GLY A 181 -2.05 28.19 -11.21
C GLY A 181 -0.90 27.22 -10.97
N LEU A 182 -1.00 26.36 -9.95
CA LEU A 182 0.00 25.35 -9.63
C LEU A 182 0.13 24.32 -10.75
N ILE A 183 -0.98 23.74 -11.21
CA ILE A 183 -0.95 22.67 -12.21
C ILE A 183 -0.50 23.19 -13.58
N GLN A 184 -0.76 24.45 -13.93
CA GLN A 184 -0.27 25.05 -15.18
C GLN A 184 1.27 25.06 -15.31
N GLU A 185 2.01 24.95 -14.20
CA GLU A 185 3.47 24.91 -14.21
C GLU A 185 4.04 23.50 -14.50
N VAL A 186 3.21 22.46 -14.57
CA VAL A 186 3.61 21.03 -14.69
C VAL A 186 2.91 20.35 -15.87
N ASP A 187 3.43 19.22 -16.34
CA ASP A 187 2.87 18.46 -17.48
C ASP A 187 1.71 17.54 -17.05
N GLY A 188 1.60 17.28 -15.74
CA GLY A 188 0.53 16.51 -15.12
C GLY A 188 0.67 16.47 -13.60
N TYR A 189 -0.33 15.89 -12.93
CA TYR A 189 -0.31 15.72 -11.48
C TYR A 189 -0.87 14.35 -11.06
N VAL A 190 -0.46 13.89 -9.88
CA VAL A 190 -0.87 12.64 -9.26
C VAL A 190 -1.70 12.95 -8.01
N LEU A 191 -3.01 12.84 -8.12
CA LEU A 191 -3.97 12.99 -7.03
C LEU A 191 -3.92 11.79 -6.08
N GLN A 192 -3.47 12.00 -4.85
CA GLN A 192 -3.29 10.95 -3.84
C GLN A 192 -4.57 10.75 -3.03
N VAL A 193 -5.42 9.78 -3.41
CA VAL A 193 -6.75 9.55 -2.82
C VAL A 193 -6.74 8.65 -1.57
N HIS A 194 -5.79 8.91 -0.67
CA HIS A 194 -5.43 8.04 0.46
C HIS A 194 -6.33 8.13 1.70
N SER A 195 -7.43 8.89 1.62
CA SER A 195 -8.36 9.10 2.74
C SER A 195 -9.78 9.38 2.27
N VAL A 196 -10.19 8.86 1.11
CA VAL A 196 -11.60 8.95 0.70
C VAL A 196 -12.40 8.05 1.66
N PRO A 197 -13.37 8.57 2.42
CA PRO A 197 -14.21 7.73 3.26
C PRO A 197 -14.96 6.74 2.37
N THR A 198 -14.56 5.47 2.41
CA THR A 198 -15.44 4.40 1.96
C THR A 198 -16.56 4.32 2.98
N SER A 199 -17.80 4.36 2.52
CA SER A 199 -19.02 4.64 3.29
C SER A 199 -19.42 3.56 4.31
N SER A 200 -18.50 3.17 5.21
CA SER A 200 -18.75 2.17 6.26
C SER A 200 -17.93 2.38 7.56
N VAL A 201 -17.03 3.38 7.66
CA VAL A 201 -16.31 3.65 8.92
C VAL A 201 -16.77 4.98 9.53
N ALA A 202 -17.67 4.86 10.50
CA ALA A 202 -18.09 5.82 11.53
C ALA A 202 -17.73 7.30 11.32
N ALA A 203 -18.78 8.12 11.16
CA ALA A 203 -18.79 9.57 11.01
C ALA A 203 -18.23 10.40 12.21
N ASN A 204 -17.32 9.88 13.03
CA ASN A 204 -16.80 10.59 14.22
C ASN A 204 -15.34 10.27 14.59
N ALA A 205 -14.51 9.77 13.67
CA ALA A 205 -13.08 9.58 13.96
C ALA A 205 -12.30 10.89 13.76
N THR A 206 -11.99 11.61 14.84
CA THR A 206 -11.04 12.72 14.82
C THR A 206 -9.66 12.20 14.39
N LEU A 207 -9.19 12.61 13.21
CA LEU A 207 -8.00 12.05 12.55
C LEU A 207 -6.68 12.30 13.32
N CYS A 208 -6.62 13.32 14.17
CA CYS A 208 -5.44 13.66 14.98
C CYS A 208 -5.82 14.55 16.17
N ASP A 209 -5.66 14.04 17.40
CA ASP A 209 -5.70 14.85 18.61
C ASP A 209 -4.28 15.32 18.97
N THR A 210 -4.00 16.60 18.73
CA THR A 210 -2.66 17.18 18.89
C THR A 210 -2.21 17.30 20.35
N GLN A 211 -3.13 17.29 21.30
CA GLN A 211 -2.83 17.37 22.73
C GLN A 211 -2.51 15.98 23.29
N LEU A 212 -3.22 14.96 22.82
CA LEU A 212 -2.94 13.54 23.07
C LEU A 212 -1.59 13.12 22.44
N ALA A 213 -1.33 13.55 21.20
CA ALA A 213 -0.07 13.29 20.51
C ALA A 213 1.16 13.85 21.25
N ARG A 214 1.02 14.99 21.92
CA ARG A 214 2.10 15.58 22.75
C ARG A 214 2.35 14.78 24.04
N GLN A 215 1.32 14.19 24.63
CA GLN A 215 1.48 13.35 25.82
C GLN A 215 2.18 12.02 25.49
N TRP A 216 1.91 11.44 24.31
CA TRP A 216 2.53 10.20 23.82
C TRP A 216 4.03 10.30 23.53
N ILE A 217 4.53 11.51 23.22
CA ILE A 217 5.96 11.76 23.00
C ILE A 217 6.77 11.67 24.31
N VAL A 218 6.12 11.88 25.46
CA VAL A 218 6.80 12.04 26.75
C VAL A 218 6.74 10.78 27.63
N GLN A 219 5.84 9.83 27.36
CA GLN A 219 5.77 8.55 28.07
C GLN A 219 5.62 7.34 27.14
N PRO A 220 6.43 6.27 27.28
CA PRO A 220 6.42 5.12 26.37
C PRO A 220 5.30 4.09 26.68
N VAL A 221 4.28 4.47 27.46
CA VAL A 221 3.18 3.58 27.85
C VAL A 221 1.90 4.09 27.24
N TRP A 222 1.34 3.33 26.29
CA TRP A 222 0.02 3.60 25.71
C TRP A 222 -1.05 3.53 26.83
N PRO A 223 -1.97 4.49 26.93
CA PRO A 223 -3.12 4.38 27.84
C PRO A 223 -3.84 3.03 27.66
N PRO A 224 -4.36 2.43 28.74
CA PRO A 224 -5.05 1.12 28.69
C PRO A 224 -6.19 1.05 27.67
N ASP A 225 -6.81 2.19 27.35
CA ASP A 225 -7.92 2.31 26.41
C ASP A 225 -7.51 2.78 25.01
N THR A 226 -6.20 2.78 24.70
CA THR A 226 -5.69 3.15 23.37
C THR A 226 -6.21 2.17 22.33
N ARG A 227 -7.11 2.65 21.46
CA ARG A 227 -7.51 1.91 20.27
C ARG A 227 -6.48 2.11 19.17
N VAL A 228 -5.74 1.05 18.84
CA VAL A 228 -4.94 1.02 17.62
C VAL A 228 -5.91 0.77 16.46
N LEU A 229 -6.17 1.82 15.67
CA LEU A 229 -6.86 1.68 14.39
C LEU A 229 -5.81 1.30 13.34
N GLU A 230 -5.79 0.02 12.97
CA GLU A 230 -5.10 -0.44 11.77
C GLU A 230 -6.03 -0.20 10.59
N LEU A 231 -5.72 0.82 9.78
CA LEU A 231 -6.45 1.15 8.58
C LEU A 231 -5.81 0.36 7.42
N GLU A 232 -6.39 -0.79 7.11
CA GLU A 232 -6.08 -1.52 5.89
C GLU A 232 -6.95 -0.99 4.74
N THR A 233 -6.41 -1.06 3.52
CA THR A 233 -7.17 -0.74 2.31
C THR A 233 -8.06 -1.93 1.97
N ASP A 234 -9.37 -1.71 1.91
CA ASP A 234 -10.33 -2.73 1.49
C ASP A 234 -10.12 -3.07 0.00
N ALA A 235 -9.59 -4.26 -0.27
CA ALA A 235 -9.27 -4.70 -1.62
C ALA A 235 -10.52 -4.88 -2.50
N ASP A 236 -11.66 -5.27 -1.93
CA ASP A 236 -12.91 -5.42 -2.66
C ASP A 236 -13.45 -4.07 -3.10
N ALA A 237 -13.48 -3.10 -2.17
CA ALA A 237 -13.94 -1.74 -2.47
C ALA A 237 -13.05 -1.06 -3.53
N VAL A 238 -11.73 -1.24 -3.45
CA VAL A 238 -10.82 -0.69 -4.45
C VAL A 238 -10.97 -1.39 -5.80
N ALA A 239 -11.21 -2.72 -5.83
CA ALA A 239 -11.47 -3.43 -7.07
C ALA A 239 -12.74 -2.93 -7.77
N GLU A 240 -13.81 -2.66 -7.01
CA GLU A 240 -15.04 -2.05 -7.53
C GLU A 240 -14.78 -0.65 -8.11
N LEU A 241 -14.01 0.18 -7.41
CA LEU A 241 -13.61 1.49 -7.91
C LEU A 241 -12.81 1.39 -9.22
N VAL A 242 -11.86 0.44 -9.31
CA VAL A 242 -11.10 0.22 -10.55
C VAL A 242 -12.02 -0.21 -11.69
N ALA A 243 -12.98 -1.10 -11.43
CA ALA A 243 -13.97 -1.52 -12.43
C ALA A 243 -14.78 -0.32 -12.93
N GLU A 244 -15.21 0.55 -12.02
CA GLU A 244 -15.98 1.75 -12.35
C GLU A 244 -15.13 2.76 -13.15
N LEU A 245 -13.90 3.04 -12.75
CA LEU A 245 -13.00 3.95 -13.49
C LEU A 245 -12.64 3.43 -14.88
N ARG A 246 -12.63 2.11 -15.08
CA ARG A 246 -12.42 1.49 -16.40
C ARG A 246 -13.66 1.61 -17.29
N LYS A 247 -14.85 1.55 -16.70
CA LYS A 247 -16.14 1.67 -17.42
C LYS A 247 -16.50 3.12 -17.71
N ASN A 248 -16.38 3.98 -16.70
CA ASN A 248 -16.81 5.37 -16.66
C ASN A 248 -15.60 6.29 -16.39
N ARG A 249 -14.61 6.22 -17.29
CA ARG A 249 -13.35 6.96 -17.15
C ARG A 249 -13.58 8.48 -17.25
N PRO A 250 -13.25 9.27 -16.22
CA PRO A 250 -13.25 10.73 -16.34
C PRO A 250 -12.27 11.19 -17.43
N GLY A 251 -12.64 12.21 -18.22
CA GLY A 251 -11.84 12.66 -19.38
C GLY A 251 -10.41 13.09 -19.04
N ASN A 252 -10.20 13.62 -17.84
CA ASN A 252 -8.88 14.07 -17.37
C ASN A 252 -8.04 12.94 -16.75
N LEU A 253 -8.63 11.79 -16.43
CA LEU A 253 -7.92 10.65 -15.83
C LEU A 253 -7.04 9.98 -16.89
N ARG A 254 -5.72 9.92 -16.65
CA ARG A 254 -4.76 9.34 -17.62
C ARG A 254 -4.34 7.92 -17.31
N GLU A 255 -4.18 7.61 -16.04
CA GLU A 255 -3.73 6.31 -15.56
C GLU A 255 -3.96 6.19 -14.05
N LEU A 256 -3.84 4.96 -13.54
CA LEU A 256 -3.79 4.67 -12.11
C LEU A 256 -2.35 4.45 -11.68
N LEU A 257 -1.96 5.04 -10.56
CA LEU A 257 -0.67 4.81 -9.93
C LEU A 257 -0.87 4.11 -8.58
N TRP A 258 -0.38 2.87 -8.48
CA TRP A 258 -0.40 2.05 -7.28
C TRP A 258 0.77 2.41 -6.37
N TYR A 259 0.49 3.11 -5.30
CA TYR A 259 1.50 3.55 -4.34
C TYR A 259 1.95 2.37 -3.47
N ARG A 260 3.27 2.24 -3.31
CA ARG A 260 3.94 1.18 -2.54
C ARG A 260 3.72 -0.21 -3.15
N LEU A 261 4.37 -0.43 -4.29
CA LEU A 261 4.44 -1.70 -5.01
C LEU A 261 4.61 -2.92 -4.07
N PRO A 262 3.91 -4.06 -4.28
CA PRO A 262 4.08 -5.27 -3.46
C PRO A 262 5.54 -5.71 -3.34
N VAL A 263 6.08 -5.73 -2.10
CA VAL A 263 7.39 -6.30 -1.79
C VAL A 263 7.20 -7.49 -0.84
N PRO A 264 7.74 -8.69 -1.13
CA PRO A 264 7.49 -9.88 -0.31
C PRO A 264 7.82 -9.71 1.18
N THR A 265 8.87 -8.95 1.49
CA THR A 265 9.33 -8.68 2.85
C THR A 265 8.55 -7.55 3.54
N ASP A 266 7.69 -6.83 2.81
CA ASP A 266 6.86 -5.79 3.37
C ASP A 266 5.52 -6.36 3.82
N ALA A 267 5.38 -6.56 5.14
CA ALA A 267 4.16 -7.09 5.73
C ALA A 267 2.95 -6.19 5.51
N ARG A 268 3.11 -4.90 5.15
CA ARG A 268 2.01 -3.96 4.97
C ARG A 268 1.51 -3.87 3.53
N ASN A 269 2.11 -4.64 2.62
CA ASN A 269 1.67 -4.66 1.23
C ASN A 269 0.67 -5.80 1.02
N TRP A 270 -0.30 -5.55 0.16
CA TRP A 270 -1.00 -6.62 -0.54
C TRP A 270 0.00 -7.53 -1.24
N ARG A 271 -0.35 -8.81 -1.31
CA ARG A 271 0.41 -9.76 -2.13
C ARG A 271 0.06 -9.55 -3.61
N TRP A 272 0.93 -10.03 -4.49
CA TRP A 272 0.72 -9.93 -5.94
C TRP A 272 -0.61 -10.52 -6.43
N PRO A 273 -1.12 -11.65 -5.90
CA PRO A 273 -2.45 -12.14 -6.26
C PRO A 273 -3.57 -11.13 -5.96
N THR A 274 -3.55 -10.52 -4.77
CA THR A 274 -4.50 -9.47 -4.38
C THR A 274 -4.42 -8.28 -5.33
N MET A 275 -3.22 -7.72 -5.51
CA MET A 275 -2.99 -6.57 -6.39
C MET A 275 -3.45 -6.87 -7.82
N ALA A 276 -3.15 -8.05 -8.35
CA ALA A 276 -3.54 -8.42 -9.71
C ALA A 276 -5.06 -8.51 -9.90
N ALA A 277 -5.80 -9.03 -8.91
CA ALA A 277 -7.26 -9.06 -8.95
C ALA A 277 -7.84 -7.63 -8.92
N VAL A 278 -7.35 -6.80 -7.98
CA VAL A 278 -7.77 -5.40 -7.85
C VAL A 278 -7.49 -4.59 -9.12
N MET A 279 -6.30 -4.69 -9.70
CA MET A 279 -5.93 -4.07 -10.98
C MET A 279 -6.86 -4.49 -12.12
N ALA A 280 -7.35 -5.74 -12.09
CA ALA A 280 -8.28 -6.26 -13.07
C ALA A 280 -9.71 -5.71 -12.88
N GLY A 281 -9.99 -4.95 -11.81
CA GLY A 281 -11.33 -4.52 -11.44
C GLY A 281 -12.18 -5.67 -10.91
N ARG A 282 -11.55 -6.70 -10.35
CA ARG A 282 -12.20 -7.91 -9.85
C ARG A 282 -11.91 -8.07 -8.37
N LYS A 283 -12.95 -8.36 -7.58
CA LYS A 283 -12.79 -8.75 -6.18
C LYS A 283 -11.81 -9.93 -6.05
N PRO A 284 -10.76 -9.81 -5.21
CA PRO A 284 -9.91 -10.95 -4.89
C PRO A 284 -10.74 -12.11 -4.34
N LYS A 285 -10.36 -13.35 -4.66
CA LYS A 285 -11.05 -14.53 -4.12
C LYS A 285 -10.76 -14.66 -2.63
N HIS A 286 -11.80 -14.67 -1.80
CA HIS A 286 -11.72 -15.01 -0.39
C HIS A 286 -11.86 -16.53 -0.22
N GLN A 287 -10.82 -17.20 0.29
CA GLN A 287 -10.86 -18.65 0.47
C GLN A 287 -9.88 -19.16 1.52
N LEU A 288 -10.43 -19.61 2.64
CA LEU A 288 -9.69 -20.42 3.61
C LEU A 288 -10.05 -21.90 3.48
N SER A 289 -9.07 -22.73 3.80
CA SER A 289 -9.21 -24.18 3.87
C SER A 289 -8.47 -24.71 5.08
N VAL A 290 -8.89 -25.86 5.59
CA VAL A 290 -8.15 -26.58 6.62
C VAL A 290 -7.42 -27.74 5.96
N GLN A 291 -6.12 -27.82 6.21
CA GLN A 291 -5.27 -28.93 5.82
C GLN A 291 -5.08 -29.85 7.03
N GLN A 292 -5.25 -31.15 6.79
CA GLN A 292 -4.99 -32.21 7.74
C GLN A 292 -3.69 -32.92 7.33
N GLU A 293 -2.79 -33.15 8.27
CA GLU A 293 -1.52 -33.86 8.03
C GLU A 293 -1.30 -34.91 9.12
N GLY A 294 -0.80 -36.09 8.74
CA GLY A 294 -0.62 -37.22 9.66
C GLY A 294 -1.88 -38.08 9.84
N ALA A 295 -1.69 -39.25 10.43
CA ALA A 295 -2.76 -40.22 10.68
C ALA A 295 -3.23 -40.22 12.14
N ASN A 296 -2.30 -40.08 13.09
CA ASN A 296 -2.56 -39.98 14.53
C ASN A 296 -1.26 -39.59 15.29
N PRO A 297 -1.08 -38.38 15.82
CA PRO A 297 -2.05 -37.30 15.82
C PRO A 297 -2.28 -36.74 14.41
N ILE A 298 -3.45 -36.14 14.21
CA ILE A 298 -3.82 -35.39 13.01
C ILE A 298 -3.50 -33.91 13.29
N ASP A 299 -2.49 -33.39 12.61
CA ASP A 299 -2.14 -31.97 12.62
C ASP A 299 -3.16 -31.17 11.80
N LEU A 300 -3.65 -30.07 12.37
CA LEU A 300 -4.56 -29.16 11.69
C LEU A 300 -3.85 -27.85 11.35
N SER A 301 -4.04 -27.39 10.12
CA SER A 301 -3.50 -26.12 9.64
C SER A 301 -4.55 -25.33 8.86
N ILE A 302 -4.60 -24.01 9.05
CA ILE A 302 -5.36 -23.12 8.16
C ILE A 302 -4.47 -22.72 7.01
N VAL A 303 -5.00 -22.80 5.79
CA VAL A 303 -4.33 -22.35 4.57
C VAL A 303 -5.21 -21.32 3.88
N ASN A 304 -4.65 -20.15 3.59
CA ASN A 304 -5.30 -19.20 2.68
C ASN A 304 -5.01 -19.58 1.23
N ALA A 305 -5.99 -20.21 0.61
CA ALA A 305 -5.98 -20.61 -0.80
C ALA A 305 -6.56 -19.52 -1.73
N GLY A 306 -6.97 -18.39 -1.15
CA GLY A 306 -7.52 -17.24 -1.84
C GLY A 306 -6.45 -16.26 -2.34
N GLU A 307 -6.94 -15.11 -2.79
CA GLU A 307 -6.16 -13.97 -3.27
C GLU A 307 -6.26 -12.77 -2.33
N ALA A 308 -7.18 -12.75 -1.38
CA ALA A 308 -7.31 -11.69 -0.37
C ALA A 308 -6.47 -11.99 0.88
N ASP A 309 -6.02 -10.95 1.58
CA ASP A 309 -5.60 -11.12 2.96
C ASP A 309 -6.83 -11.45 3.81
N GLU A 310 -6.75 -12.51 4.61
CA GLU A 310 -7.84 -12.89 5.53
C GLU A 310 -7.43 -12.50 6.95
N GLN A 311 -8.15 -11.55 7.55
CA GLN A 311 -7.95 -11.18 8.96
C GLN A 311 -9.12 -11.71 9.76
N MET A 312 -8.90 -12.76 10.55
CA MET A 312 -10.02 -13.43 11.19
C MET A 312 -9.83 -13.74 12.66
N ARG A 313 -10.95 -13.60 13.38
CA ARG A 313 -11.24 -14.24 14.67
C ARG A 313 -12.06 -15.50 14.42
N LEU A 314 -11.42 -16.50 13.80
CA LEU A 314 -12.06 -17.76 13.48
C LEU A 314 -12.22 -18.63 14.71
N ASN A 315 -13.35 -19.34 14.73
CA ASN A 315 -13.49 -20.59 15.43
C ASN A 315 -13.42 -21.71 14.37
N ILE A 316 -12.61 -22.73 14.63
CA ILE A 316 -12.53 -23.91 13.77
C ILE A 316 -13.09 -25.07 14.55
N THR A 317 -14.08 -25.71 13.96
CA THR A 317 -14.83 -26.77 14.59
C THR A 317 -14.48 -28.07 13.87
N ALA A 318 -13.86 -29.00 14.60
CA ALA A 318 -13.59 -30.35 14.14
C ALA A 318 -14.63 -31.29 14.77
N LYS A 319 -15.38 -32.00 13.94
CA LYS A 319 -16.43 -32.95 14.32
C LYS A 319 -16.03 -34.35 13.91
N TRP A 320 -16.35 -35.33 14.75
CA TRP A 320 -16.17 -36.75 14.46
C TRP A 320 -17.28 -37.57 15.10
N SER A 321 -17.43 -38.82 14.64
CA SER A 321 -18.38 -39.78 15.16
C SER A 321 -17.68 -41.10 15.46
N GLU A 322 -18.21 -41.88 16.41
CA GLU A 322 -17.85 -43.28 16.66
C GLU A 322 -16.40 -43.56 17.12
N THR A 323 -15.61 -42.52 17.45
CA THR A 323 -14.23 -42.63 17.96
C THR A 323 -14.01 -41.75 19.20
N GLY A 324 -13.21 -42.23 20.14
CA GLY A 324 -12.81 -41.50 21.35
C GLY A 324 -11.62 -40.57 21.09
N LEU A 325 -11.69 -39.33 21.56
CA LEU A 325 -10.53 -38.43 21.57
C LEU A 325 -9.65 -38.75 22.78
N GLU A 326 -8.40 -39.15 22.55
CA GLU A 326 -7.43 -39.46 23.60
C GLU A 326 -6.71 -38.21 24.12
N ALA A 327 -6.34 -37.32 23.20
CA ALA A 327 -5.60 -36.10 23.52
C ALA A 327 -5.79 -35.04 22.44
N SER A 328 -5.71 -33.78 22.84
CA SER A 328 -5.66 -32.64 21.94
C SER A 328 -4.74 -31.57 22.48
N ASP A 329 -4.15 -30.79 21.58
CA ASP A 329 -3.35 -29.62 21.96
C ASP A 329 -3.50 -28.50 20.94
N ALA A 330 -3.37 -27.26 21.41
CA ALA A 330 -3.41 -26.07 20.60
C ALA A 330 -2.01 -25.44 20.51
N LEU A 331 -1.65 -24.98 19.32
CA LEU A 331 -0.38 -24.29 19.11
C LEU A 331 -0.45 -22.81 19.50
N PHE A 332 0.71 -22.16 19.58
CA PHE A 332 0.83 -20.77 20.01
C PHE A 332 -0.16 -19.82 19.30
N GLY A 333 -0.98 -19.16 20.12
CA GLY A 333 -2.00 -18.22 19.69
C GLY A 333 -3.39 -18.84 19.49
N TRP A 334 -3.54 -20.13 19.75
CA TRP A 334 -4.80 -20.86 19.72
C TRP A 334 -5.12 -21.47 21.07
N SER A 335 -6.40 -21.69 21.33
CA SER A 335 -6.88 -22.54 22.41
C SER A 335 -7.81 -23.61 21.83
N VAL A 336 -7.82 -24.78 22.45
CA VAL A 336 -8.72 -25.87 22.08
C VAL A 336 -9.64 -26.19 23.25
N ARG A 337 -10.93 -26.33 22.96
CA ARG A 337 -11.91 -26.94 23.86
C ARG A 337 -12.44 -28.18 23.19
N SER A 338 -12.40 -29.31 23.89
CA SER A 338 -12.82 -30.61 23.36
C SER A 338 -13.96 -31.16 24.20
N GLU A 339 -14.95 -31.73 23.53
CA GLU A 339 -16.11 -32.42 24.07
C GLU A 339 -16.32 -33.72 23.26
N ASP A 340 -17.27 -34.56 23.66
CA ASP A 340 -17.55 -35.79 22.94
C ASP A 340 -18.01 -35.50 21.50
N GLY A 341 -17.22 -35.98 20.52
CA GLY A 341 -17.49 -35.78 19.09
C GLY A 341 -17.12 -34.40 18.53
N LEU A 342 -16.50 -33.52 19.33
CA LEU A 342 -16.27 -32.13 18.95
C LEU A 342 -14.99 -31.53 19.54
N ALA A 343 -14.22 -30.81 18.73
CA ALA A 343 -13.14 -29.94 19.19
C ALA A 343 -13.23 -28.56 18.53
N VAL A 344 -13.18 -27.50 19.32
CA VAL A 344 -13.26 -26.11 18.86
C VAL A 344 -11.94 -25.41 19.13
N PHE A 345 -11.23 -25.05 18.06
CA PHE A 345 -10.04 -24.22 18.09
C PHE A 345 -10.42 -22.74 17.96
N ASN A 346 -10.05 -21.92 18.93
CA ASN A 346 -10.35 -20.49 18.95
C ASN A 346 -9.06 -19.68 18.87
N SER A 347 -9.07 -18.62 18.07
CA SER A 347 -7.97 -17.65 18.08
C SER A 347 -7.95 -16.87 19.41
N VAL A 348 -6.79 -16.83 20.06
CA VAL A 348 -6.58 -16.10 21.33
C VAL A 348 -6.00 -14.69 21.07
N ALA A 349 -5.67 -14.38 19.82
CA ALA A 349 -5.12 -13.07 19.46
C ALA A 349 -6.22 -11.99 19.47
N GLN A 350 -6.05 -10.95 20.29
CA GLN A 350 -7.00 -9.83 20.42
C GLN A 350 -7.33 -9.16 19.07
N ASN A 351 -6.35 -9.07 18.18
CA ASN A 351 -6.49 -8.43 16.85
C ASN A 351 -6.70 -9.45 15.71
N GLY A 352 -6.98 -10.73 16.04
CA GLY A 352 -7.05 -11.81 15.05
C GLY A 352 -5.69 -12.15 14.44
N PHE A 353 -5.69 -13.10 13.51
CA PHE A 353 -4.50 -13.41 12.71
C PHE A 353 -4.71 -12.94 11.28
N ARG A 354 -3.68 -12.29 10.73
CA ARG A 354 -3.60 -12.02 9.29
C ARG A 354 -3.05 -13.25 8.58
N PHE A 355 -3.76 -13.70 7.56
CA PHE A 355 -3.39 -14.79 6.67
C PHE A 355 -3.25 -14.23 5.26
N PRO A 356 -2.02 -13.88 4.82
CA PRO A 356 -1.81 -13.48 3.45
C PRO A 356 -2.09 -14.63 2.46
N PRO A 357 -2.37 -14.34 1.19
CA PRO A 357 -2.49 -15.35 0.14
C PRO A 357 -1.32 -16.34 0.15
N GLY A 358 -1.64 -17.64 0.18
CA GLY A 358 -0.67 -18.74 0.24
C GLY A 358 -0.08 -19.01 1.62
N ALA A 359 -0.43 -18.23 2.65
CA ALA A 359 0.04 -18.48 4.01
C ALA A 359 -0.66 -19.72 4.60
N ALA A 360 0.13 -20.52 5.31
CA ALA A 360 -0.35 -21.64 6.11
C ALA A 360 0.04 -21.42 7.58
N ARG A 361 -0.85 -21.80 8.50
CA ARG A 361 -0.57 -21.77 9.94
C ARG A 361 -1.11 -23.02 10.61
N LYS A 362 -0.24 -23.74 11.29
CA LYS A 362 -0.64 -24.83 12.19
C LYS A 362 -1.41 -24.26 13.38
N ILE A 363 -2.52 -24.89 13.75
CA ILE A 363 -3.40 -24.44 14.85
C ILE A 363 -3.39 -25.38 16.05
N GLY A 364 -3.09 -26.66 15.84
CA GLY A 364 -3.15 -27.68 16.87
C GLY A 364 -3.23 -29.07 16.26
N TRP A 365 -3.44 -30.07 17.11
CA TRP A 365 -3.56 -31.45 16.68
C TRP A 365 -4.56 -32.21 17.56
N LEU A 366 -5.11 -33.29 17.00
CA LEU A 366 -6.05 -34.20 17.67
C LEU A 366 -5.53 -35.63 17.59
N ARG A 367 -5.64 -36.38 18.69
CA ARG A 367 -5.28 -37.80 18.77
C ARG A 367 -6.50 -38.63 19.17
N PHE A 368 -6.73 -39.71 18.45
CA PHE A 368 -7.88 -40.58 18.62
C PHE A 368 -7.46 -42.00 18.95
N ASP A 369 -8.37 -42.75 19.59
CA ASP A 369 -8.19 -44.17 19.88
C ASP A 369 -8.20 -45.02 18.58
N GLN A 370 -8.96 -44.58 17.59
CA GLN A 370 -9.07 -45.16 16.26
C GLN A 370 -9.13 -44.06 15.18
N PRO A 371 -8.81 -44.36 13.91
CA PRO A 371 -8.88 -43.39 12.83
C PRO A 371 -10.27 -42.75 12.72
N PRO A 372 -10.41 -41.43 12.89
CA PRO A 372 -11.71 -40.76 12.84
C PRO A 372 -12.13 -40.45 11.41
N ASN A 373 -13.44 -40.28 11.19
CA ASN A 373 -13.94 -39.52 10.05
C ASN A 373 -14.04 -38.04 10.44
N LEU A 374 -12.95 -37.29 10.30
CA LEU A 374 -12.84 -35.91 10.79
C LEU A 374 -13.41 -34.90 9.78
N GLN A 375 -14.50 -34.24 10.14
CA GLN A 375 -15.08 -33.14 9.38
C GLN A 375 -14.70 -31.81 10.02
N ILE A 376 -14.28 -30.83 9.20
CA ILE A 376 -13.81 -29.54 9.72
C ILE A 376 -14.59 -28.41 9.07
N GLU A 377 -15.12 -27.53 9.90
CA GLU A 377 -15.91 -26.38 9.51
C GLU A 377 -15.33 -25.09 10.09
N PHE A 378 -15.37 -24.02 9.30
CA PHE A 378 -15.12 -22.67 9.79
C PHE A 378 -16.41 -22.10 10.36
N SER A 379 -16.36 -21.53 11.56
CA SER A 379 -17.44 -20.72 12.12
C SER A 379 -16.92 -19.31 12.45
N ASN A 380 -17.66 -18.31 11.98
CA ASN A 380 -17.40 -16.92 12.34
C ASN A 380 -18.04 -16.62 13.69
N GLN A 381 -17.36 -15.85 14.55
CA GLN A 381 -17.95 -15.33 15.80
C GLN A 381 -19.05 -14.27 15.60
N SER A 382 -19.59 -14.13 14.39
CA SER A 382 -20.71 -13.21 14.12
C SER A 382 -22.08 -13.76 14.53
N GLU A 383 -22.18 -15.00 14.99
CA GLU A 383 -23.39 -15.49 15.66
C GLU A 383 -23.12 -15.70 17.16
N PRO A 384 -23.89 -15.03 18.05
CA PRO A 384 -23.86 -15.39 19.46
C PRO A 384 -24.34 -16.82 19.61
N LEU A 385 -23.55 -17.64 20.29
CA LEU A 385 -23.98 -18.96 20.76
C LEU A 385 -25.29 -18.77 21.54
N ARG A 386 -26.35 -19.47 21.11
CA ARG A 386 -27.62 -19.52 21.83
C ARG A 386 -27.49 -20.35 23.10
#